data_AF-A0A7J4KQD2-F1
#
_entry.id   AF-A0A7J4KQD2-F1
#
_cell.length_a   1.000
_cell.length_b   1.000
_cell.length_c   1.000
_cell.angle_alpha   90.00
_cell.angle_beta   90.00
_cell.angle_gamma   90.00
#
_symmetry.space_group_name_H-M   'P 1'
#
loop_
_entity.id
_entity.type
_entity.pdbx_description
1 polymer ?
#
loop_
_entity_poly.entity_id
_entity_poly.type
_entity_poly.pdbx_seq_one_letter_code
_entity_poly.pdbx_strand_id
1 'polypeptide(L)'
;MSSSIPCNIQYMLNLIAKNIFKNIDISNLNLTELVEGKPLPLPEFSILDVGFGYGKWGFLIRDTFEVMIGQNFNKLDWKINITGVEPFNKCITSIQKELYNKIIAKDIFDVIDDLDKYDLIIIGDVIEHFEKDKAYELLDKLFEHSDNTLVSTPLGFMPQGAWAGNEKEIHRSGWVLKDFGQYTIVEHKVLEDDLFTDILSKIPDIPNEMKSPMKLDCSVA
;
A
#
# COMPACT_ATOMS: atom_id res chain seq x y z
N MET A 1 -1.96 -16.35 -21.90
CA MET A 1 -1.45 -15.06 -21.41
C MET A 1 -2.27 -14.71 -20.17
N SER A 2 -1.84 -15.18 -18.99
CA SER A 2 -2.47 -14.76 -17.74
C SER A 2 -1.97 -13.36 -17.46
N SER A 3 -2.84 -12.37 -17.64
CA SER A 3 -2.66 -11.04 -17.07
C SER A 3 -2.82 -11.15 -15.56
N SER A 4 -1.82 -11.69 -14.87
CA SER A 4 -1.81 -11.59 -13.42
C SER A 4 -1.44 -10.15 -13.09
N ILE A 5 -2.37 -9.46 -12.43
CA ILE A 5 -2.06 -8.29 -11.60
C ILE A 5 -0.73 -8.58 -10.88
N PRO A 6 0.22 -7.62 -10.82
CA PRO A 6 1.46 -7.80 -10.07
C PRO A 6 1.16 -8.43 -8.70
N CYS A 7 1.90 -9.49 -8.37
CA CYS A 7 1.57 -10.36 -7.24
C CYS A 7 1.42 -9.56 -5.91
N ASN A 8 2.16 -8.46 -5.78
CA ASN A 8 2.11 -7.55 -4.63
C ASN A 8 0.78 -6.78 -4.53
N ILE A 9 0.22 -6.29 -5.64
CA ILE A 9 -1.05 -5.56 -5.63
C ILE A 9 -2.18 -6.48 -5.17
N GLN A 10 -2.28 -7.67 -5.76
CA GLN A 10 -3.33 -8.62 -5.36
C GLN A 10 -3.16 -9.07 -3.91
N TYR A 11 -1.92 -9.29 -3.47
CA TYR A 11 -1.64 -9.70 -2.10
C TYR A 11 -2.03 -8.61 -1.08
N MET A 12 -1.63 -7.37 -1.31
CA MET A 12 -2.03 -6.22 -0.47
C MET A 12 -3.54 -6.02 -0.47
N LEU A 13 -4.22 -6.13 -1.62
CA LEU A 13 -5.68 -6.06 -1.67
C LEU A 13 -6.34 -7.16 -0.83
N ASN A 14 -5.78 -8.37 -0.82
CA ASN A 14 -6.27 -9.45 0.03
C ASN A 14 -6.08 -9.12 1.53
N LEU A 15 -4.97 -8.48 1.92
CA LEU A 15 -4.75 -8.04 3.30
C LEU A 15 -5.69 -6.90 3.72
N ILE A 16 -5.95 -5.95 2.81
CA ILE A 16 -6.94 -4.89 3.00
C ILE A 16 -8.33 -5.52 3.19
N ALA A 17 -8.72 -6.45 2.32
CA ALA A 17 -9.99 -7.17 2.42
C ALA A 17 -10.13 -7.92 3.76
N LYS A 18 -9.08 -8.64 4.19
CA LYS A 18 -9.08 -9.34 5.48
C LYS A 18 -9.34 -8.39 6.66
N ASN A 19 -8.83 -7.16 6.61
CA ASN A 19 -9.07 -6.17 7.65
C ASN A 19 -10.48 -5.57 7.58
N ILE A 20 -10.95 -5.18 6.39
CA ILE A 20 -12.31 -4.65 6.18
C ILE A 20 -13.37 -5.65 6.65
N PHE A 21 -13.23 -6.92 6.24
CA PHE A 21 -14.22 -7.96 6.52
C PHE A 21 -13.99 -8.71 7.84
N LYS A 22 -12.99 -8.33 8.64
CA LYS A 22 -12.56 -9.05 9.85
C LYS A 22 -13.71 -9.36 10.82
N ASN A 23 -14.61 -8.40 10.99
CA ASN A 23 -15.71 -8.46 11.97
C ASN A 23 -17.09 -8.47 11.31
N ILE A 24 -17.18 -8.78 10.02
CA ILE A 24 -18.48 -8.90 9.34
C ILE A 24 -19.01 -10.31 9.54
N ASP A 25 -20.19 -10.41 10.15
CA ASP A 25 -20.92 -11.67 10.22
C ASP A 25 -21.49 -12.01 8.83
N ILE A 26 -20.78 -12.89 8.13
CA ILE A 26 -21.16 -13.42 6.82
C ILE A 26 -21.95 -14.72 6.91
N SER A 27 -22.31 -15.20 8.11
CA SER A 27 -23.00 -16.48 8.29
C SER A 27 -24.38 -16.52 7.64
N ASN A 28 -25.02 -15.36 7.45
CA ASN A 28 -26.30 -15.21 6.78
C ASN A 28 -26.19 -14.97 5.26
N LEU A 29 -24.98 -14.87 4.70
CA LEU A 29 -24.81 -14.72 3.25
C LEU A 29 -25.15 -16.02 2.53
N ASN A 30 -25.99 -15.92 1.51
CA ASN A 30 -26.33 -17.05 0.65
C ASN A 30 -25.39 -17.08 -0.56
N LEU A 31 -24.74 -18.22 -0.82
CA LEU A 31 -23.88 -18.43 -1.99
C LEU A 31 -24.59 -18.11 -3.30
N THR A 32 -25.88 -18.38 -3.41
CA THR A 32 -26.68 -18.05 -4.60
C THR A 32 -26.72 -16.54 -4.84
N GLU A 33 -26.87 -15.74 -3.78
CA GLU A 33 -26.91 -14.28 -3.88
C GLU A 33 -25.57 -13.70 -4.33
N LEU A 34 -24.46 -14.29 -3.88
CA LEU A 34 -23.12 -13.94 -4.32
C LEU A 34 -22.90 -14.26 -5.80
N VAL A 35 -23.36 -15.43 -6.26
CA VAL A 35 -23.26 -15.84 -7.68
C VAL A 35 -24.16 -14.98 -8.57
N GLU A 36 -25.30 -14.52 -8.05
CA GLU A 36 -26.19 -13.55 -8.72
C GLU A 36 -25.62 -12.13 -8.72
N GLY A 37 -24.46 -11.90 -8.09
CA GLY A 37 -23.81 -10.60 -8.06
C GLY A 37 -24.53 -9.59 -7.17
N LYS A 38 -25.12 -10.02 -6.05
CA LYS A 38 -25.62 -9.07 -5.04
C LYS A 38 -24.45 -8.41 -4.30
N PRO A 39 -24.58 -7.14 -3.87
CA PRO A 39 -23.53 -6.47 -3.13
C PRO A 39 -23.33 -7.11 -1.75
N LEU A 40 -22.08 -7.10 -1.29
CA LEU A 40 -21.78 -7.44 0.10
C LEU A 40 -21.93 -6.19 0.99
N PRO A 41 -22.46 -6.35 2.22
CA PRO A 41 -22.47 -5.26 3.17
C PRO A 41 -21.03 -4.86 3.51
N LEU A 42 -20.71 -3.59 3.31
CA LEU A 42 -19.45 -2.99 3.77
C LEU A 42 -19.65 -2.35 5.15
N PRO A 43 -18.67 -2.43 6.05
CA PRO A 43 -18.71 -1.71 7.31
C PRO A 43 -18.26 -0.26 7.08
N GLU A 44 -18.63 0.64 8.00
CA GLU A 44 -17.92 1.92 8.11
C GLU A 44 -16.47 1.59 8.49
N PHE A 45 -15.50 2.04 7.69
CA PHE A 45 -14.09 1.67 7.84
C PHE A 45 -13.20 2.84 7.47
N SER A 46 -12.11 3.05 8.21
CA SER A 46 -11.22 4.19 8.04
C SER A 46 -9.81 3.74 7.68
N ILE A 47 -9.25 4.33 6.63
CA ILE A 47 -7.92 4.01 6.12
C ILE A 47 -7.07 5.28 6.07
N LEU A 48 -5.85 5.20 6.60
CA LEU A 48 -4.78 6.16 6.34
C LEU A 48 -3.84 5.59 5.28
N ASP A 49 -3.63 6.33 4.21
CA ASP A 49 -2.72 5.99 3.10
C ASP A 49 -1.55 6.99 3.10
N VAL A 50 -0.41 6.57 3.65
CA VAL A 50 0.79 7.40 3.82
C VAL A 50 1.65 7.27 2.58
N GLY A 51 2.02 8.41 1.98
CA GLY A 51 2.79 8.43 0.73
C GLY A 51 1.96 7.89 -0.43
N PHE A 52 0.70 8.31 -0.55
CA PHE A 52 -0.22 7.72 -1.51
C PHE A 52 0.18 7.93 -2.98
N GLY A 53 1.14 8.83 -3.25
CA GLY A 53 1.65 9.11 -4.59
C GLY A 53 0.53 9.44 -5.57
N TYR A 54 0.44 8.70 -6.67
CA TYR A 54 -0.61 8.88 -7.67
C TYR A 54 -1.95 8.19 -7.30
N GLY A 55 -2.13 7.77 -6.05
CA GLY A 55 -3.40 7.26 -5.53
C GLY A 55 -3.74 5.83 -5.94
N LYS A 56 -2.72 4.97 -6.09
CA LYS A 56 -2.88 3.55 -6.47
C LYS A 56 -3.87 2.85 -5.53
N TRP A 57 -3.66 2.94 -4.23
CA TRP A 57 -4.50 2.29 -3.23
C TRP A 57 -5.87 2.94 -3.11
N GLY A 58 -5.94 4.28 -3.13
CA GLY A 58 -7.22 5.00 -3.18
C GLY A 58 -8.10 4.51 -4.33
N PHE A 59 -7.57 4.42 -5.54
CA PHE A 59 -8.30 3.90 -6.70
C PHE A 59 -8.74 2.45 -6.50
N LEU A 60 -7.80 1.56 -6.18
CA LEU A 60 -8.09 0.13 -6.07
C LEU A 60 -9.09 -0.17 -4.94
N ILE A 61 -9.07 0.60 -3.85
CA ILE A 61 -10.04 0.45 -2.75
C ILE A 61 -11.44 0.86 -3.22
N ARG A 62 -11.58 1.99 -3.95
CA ARG A 62 -12.87 2.41 -4.51
C ARG A 62 -13.40 1.39 -5.51
N ASP A 63 -12.57 1.00 -6.47
CA ASP A 63 -12.97 0.05 -7.51
C ASP A 63 -13.34 -1.31 -6.90
N THR A 64 -12.48 -1.86 -6.04
CA THR A 64 -12.67 -3.19 -5.48
C THR A 64 -13.80 -3.25 -4.47
N PHE A 65 -13.76 -2.41 -3.44
CA PHE A 65 -14.66 -2.56 -2.31
C PHE A 65 -15.94 -1.79 -2.52
N GLU A 66 -15.87 -0.50 -2.84
CA GLU A 66 -17.07 0.33 -2.99
C GLU A 66 -17.89 -0.08 -4.21
N VAL A 67 -17.24 -0.17 -5.38
CA VAL A 67 -17.94 -0.37 -6.66
C VAL A 67 -18.20 -1.85 -6.94
N MET A 68 -17.17 -2.68 -7.02
CA MET A 68 -17.36 -4.09 -7.41
C MET A 68 -18.07 -4.91 -6.33
N ILE A 69 -17.65 -4.79 -5.07
CA ILE A 69 -18.19 -5.59 -3.97
C ILE A 69 -19.43 -4.95 -3.36
N GLY A 70 -19.41 -3.65 -3.09
CA GLY A 70 -20.50 -2.93 -2.41
C GLY A 70 -21.56 -2.35 -3.34
N GLN A 71 -21.27 -2.21 -4.65
CA GLN A 71 -22.14 -1.54 -5.64
C GLN A 71 -22.53 -0.10 -5.27
N ASN A 72 -21.68 0.58 -4.50
CA ASN A 72 -21.80 1.99 -4.14
C ASN A 72 -21.17 2.87 -5.23
N PHE A 73 -21.91 3.09 -6.32
CA PHE A 73 -21.43 3.88 -7.45
C PHE A 73 -21.32 5.38 -7.15
N ASN A 74 -22.13 5.91 -6.22
CA ASN A 74 -22.04 7.31 -5.84
C ASN A 74 -21.10 7.48 -4.65
N LYS A 75 -20.28 8.53 -4.70
CA LYS A 75 -19.35 8.89 -3.61
C LYS A 75 -20.01 9.10 -2.25
N LEU A 76 -21.29 9.48 -2.24
CA LEU A 76 -22.06 9.68 -0.99
C LEU A 76 -22.46 8.36 -0.32
N ASP A 77 -22.44 7.26 -1.07
CA ASP A 77 -22.80 5.93 -0.56
C ASP A 77 -21.57 5.16 -0.04
N TRP A 78 -20.36 5.72 -0.24
CA TRP A 78 -19.10 5.08 0.14
C TRP A 78 -18.98 4.89 1.64
N LYS A 79 -18.56 3.67 2.02
CA LYS A 79 -18.43 3.20 3.41
C LYS A 79 -17.01 3.27 3.96
N ILE A 80 -16.02 3.38 3.08
CA ILE A 80 -14.62 3.42 3.44
C ILE A 80 -14.14 4.88 3.37
N ASN A 81 -13.78 5.45 4.52
CA ASN A 81 -13.20 6.77 4.61
C ASN A 81 -11.68 6.70 4.44
N ILE A 82 -11.15 7.28 3.37
CA ILE A 82 -9.72 7.27 3.04
C ILE A 82 -9.12 8.65 3.27
N THR A 83 -8.18 8.75 4.20
CA THR A 83 -7.31 9.90 4.38
C THR A 83 -5.95 9.62 3.74
N GLY A 84 -5.51 10.50 2.84
CA GLY A 84 -4.19 10.40 2.21
C GLY A 84 -3.24 11.47 2.74
N VAL A 85 -1.98 11.10 3.00
CA VAL A 85 -0.89 12.05 3.30
C VAL A 85 0.16 11.98 2.19
N GLU A 86 0.41 13.09 1.51
CA GLU A 86 1.38 13.16 0.40
C GLU A 86 2.04 14.54 0.33
N PRO A 87 3.35 14.66 0.61
CA PRO A 87 4.04 15.94 0.52
C PRO A 87 4.25 16.44 -0.92
N PHE A 88 4.28 15.55 -1.92
CA PHE A 88 4.59 15.92 -3.30
C PHE A 88 3.34 16.34 -4.07
N ASN A 89 3.06 17.66 -4.01
CA ASN A 89 1.90 18.28 -4.63
C ASN A 89 1.66 17.96 -6.12
N LYS A 90 2.69 17.60 -6.89
CA LYS A 90 2.51 17.24 -8.32
C LYS A 90 1.71 15.94 -8.52
N CYS A 91 1.68 15.05 -7.53
CA CYS A 91 0.86 13.85 -7.56
C CYS A 91 -0.61 14.12 -7.22
N ILE A 92 -0.92 15.28 -6.63
CA ILE A 92 -2.27 15.63 -6.15
C ILE A 92 -3.04 16.36 -7.26
N THR A 93 -3.69 15.58 -8.12
CA THR A 93 -4.53 16.09 -9.21
C THR A 93 -6.02 16.08 -8.85
N SER A 94 -6.89 16.40 -9.80
CA SER A 94 -8.34 16.20 -9.61
C SER A 94 -8.69 14.75 -9.33
N ILE A 95 -7.94 13.78 -9.87
CA ILE A 95 -8.21 12.35 -9.67
C ILE A 95 -8.09 11.98 -8.19
N GLN A 96 -6.99 12.34 -7.53
CA GLN A 96 -6.79 12.02 -6.11
C GLN A 96 -7.84 12.74 -5.24
N LYS A 97 -8.18 13.98 -5.57
CA LYS A 97 -9.25 14.73 -4.86
C LYS A 97 -10.62 14.07 -4.98
N GLU A 98 -10.88 13.36 -6.08
CA GLU A 98 -12.11 12.56 -6.22
C GLU A 98 -12.04 11.24 -5.45
N LEU A 99 -10.87 10.59 -5.38
CA LEU A 99 -10.71 9.29 -4.72
C LEU A 99 -10.66 9.36 -3.19
N TYR A 100 -9.97 10.35 -2.63
CA TYR A 100 -9.73 10.46 -1.19
C TYR A 100 -10.80 11.35 -0.52
N ASN A 101 -11.24 10.97 0.69
CA ASN A 101 -12.16 11.80 1.48
C ASN A 101 -11.43 13.02 2.05
N LYS A 102 -10.17 12.84 2.45
CA LYS A 102 -9.30 13.89 2.99
C LYS A 102 -7.90 13.72 2.41
N ILE A 103 -7.30 14.83 2.01
CA ILE A 103 -5.90 14.88 1.56
C ILE A 103 -5.16 15.86 2.45
N ILE A 104 -4.03 15.42 3.00
CA ILE A 104 -3.10 16.22 3.78
C ILE A 104 -1.82 16.37 2.96
N ALA A 105 -1.66 17.53 2.33
CA ALA A 105 -0.54 17.84 1.45
C ALA A 105 0.70 18.33 2.25
N LYS A 106 1.22 17.49 3.13
CA LYS A 106 2.35 17.79 4.04
C LYS A 106 3.24 16.56 4.21
N ASP A 107 4.43 16.77 4.78
CA ASP A 107 5.28 15.66 5.22
C ASP A 107 4.59 14.92 6.38
N ILE A 108 4.71 13.59 6.42
CA ILE A 108 4.06 12.78 7.45
C ILE A 108 4.54 13.16 8.86
N PHE A 109 5.83 13.49 9.01
CA PHE A 109 6.37 13.92 10.31
C PHE A 109 5.81 15.25 10.80
N ASP A 110 5.29 16.09 9.91
CA ASP A 110 4.70 17.38 10.29
C ASP A 110 3.27 17.24 10.83
N VAL A 111 2.64 16.08 10.66
CA VAL A 111 1.21 15.88 10.95
C VAL A 111 0.88 14.66 11.77
N ILE A 112 1.79 13.67 11.85
CA ILE A 112 1.52 12.35 12.41
C ILE A 112 0.95 12.44 13.83
N ASP A 113 1.54 13.27 14.69
CA ASP A 113 1.13 13.41 16.10
C ASP A 113 -0.31 13.98 16.26
N ASP A 114 -0.86 14.61 15.22
CA ASP A 114 -2.21 15.20 15.20
C ASP A 114 -3.21 14.36 14.38
N LEU A 115 -2.82 13.20 13.87
CA LEU A 115 -3.70 12.35 13.07
C LEU A 115 -4.75 11.64 13.94
N ASP A 116 -5.89 11.32 13.33
CA ASP A 116 -6.94 10.53 13.95
C ASP A 116 -6.50 9.07 14.16
N LYS A 117 -7.35 8.27 14.82
CA LYS A 117 -7.22 6.81 14.82
C LYS A 117 -7.84 6.24 13.54
N TYR A 118 -7.22 5.19 13.00
CA TYR A 118 -7.66 4.51 11.78
C TYR A 118 -7.79 3.01 12.01
N ASP A 119 -8.73 2.37 11.31
CA ASP A 119 -8.90 0.91 11.36
C ASP A 119 -7.75 0.19 10.64
N LEU A 120 -7.13 0.86 9.66
CA LEU A 120 -5.98 0.36 8.91
C LEU A 120 -5.08 1.50 8.44
N ILE A 121 -3.77 1.30 8.55
CA ILE A 121 -2.76 2.16 7.91
C ILE A 121 -2.12 1.40 6.76
N ILE A 122 -1.94 2.07 5.63
CA ILE A 122 -1.15 1.60 4.48
C ILE A 122 0.06 2.52 4.35
N ILE A 123 1.25 1.93 4.34
CA ILE A 123 2.51 2.62 4.06
C ILE A 123 3.26 1.81 2.99
N GLY A 124 2.86 2.02 1.74
CA GLY A 124 3.34 1.24 0.60
C GLY A 124 4.44 1.96 -0.15
N ASP A 125 5.65 1.38 -0.14
CA ASP A 125 6.82 1.88 -0.88
C ASP A 125 7.22 3.30 -0.42
N VAL A 126 7.45 3.43 0.89
CA VAL A 126 7.71 4.72 1.58
C VAL A 126 8.86 4.62 2.59
N ILE A 127 8.96 3.54 3.37
CA ILE A 127 9.93 3.46 4.46
C ILE A 127 11.39 3.42 3.97
N GLU A 128 11.61 2.89 2.77
CA GLU A 128 12.90 2.88 2.07
C GLU A 128 13.37 4.30 1.72
N HIS A 129 12.47 5.30 1.67
CA HIS A 129 12.79 6.69 1.38
C HIS A 129 13.40 7.44 2.57
N PHE A 130 13.44 6.81 3.75
CA PHE A 130 14.02 7.36 4.96
C PHE A 130 15.29 6.60 5.36
N GLU A 131 16.18 7.30 6.07
CA GLU A 131 17.24 6.63 6.83
C GLU A 131 16.61 5.67 7.85
N LYS A 132 17.29 4.56 8.13
CA LYS A 132 16.71 3.42 8.87
C LYS A 132 16.07 3.82 10.22
N ASP A 133 16.79 4.59 11.03
CA ASP A 133 16.32 5.02 12.35
C ASP A 133 15.07 5.91 12.26
N LYS A 134 15.00 6.76 11.25
CA LYS A 134 13.85 7.63 11.01
C LYS A 134 12.63 6.85 10.51
N ALA A 135 12.85 5.81 9.70
CA ALA A 135 11.78 4.91 9.32
C ALA A 135 11.24 4.10 10.51
N TYR A 136 12.09 3.68 11.45
CA TYR A 136 11.63 3.07 12.70
C TYR A 136 10.79 4.05 13.52
N GLU A 137 11.25 5.29 13.70
CA GLU A 137 10.47 6.35 14.35
C GLU A 137 9.10 6.54 13.68
N LEU A 138 9.05 6.57 12.35
CA LEU A 138 7.79 6.66 11.61
C LEU A 138 6.86 5.50 11.91
N LEU A 139 7.36 4.27 11.83
CA LEU A 139 6.56 3.07 12.09
C LEU A 139 6.03 3.04 13.53
N ASP A 140 6.87 3.34 14.51
CA ASP A 140 6.48 3.41 15.93
C ASP A 140 5.33 4.41 16.13
N LYS A 141 5.46 5.62 15.55
CA LYS A 141 4.40 6.63 15.59
C LYS A 141 3.13 6.16 14.88
N LEU A 142 3.23 5.48 13.73
CA LEU A 142 2.04 4.98 13.03
C LEU A 142 1.26 3.93 13.85
N PHE A 143 1.96 3.10 14.64
CA PHE A 143 1.30 2.18 15.58
C PHE A 143 0.55 2.89 16.71
N GLU A 144 0.86 4.16 16.98
CA GLU A 144 0.02 4.99 17.86
C GLU A 144 -1.29 5.41 17.19
N HIS A 145 -1.49 5.20 15.89
CA HIS A 145 -2.71 5.58 15.17
C HIS A 145 -3.56 4.40 14.70
N SER A 146 -3.02 3.18 14.69
CA SER A 146 -3.76 1.97 14.34
C SER A 146 -3.13 0.70 14.93
N ASP A 147 -3.96 -0.28 15.27
CA ASP A 147 -3.50 -1.61 15.67
C ASP A 147 -2.95 -2.42 14.47
N ASN A 148 -3.29 -2.03 13.23
CA ASN A 148 -2.89 -2.73 12.02
C ASN A 148 -2.26 -1.77 11.00
N THR A 149 -1.01 -2.05 10.63
CA THR A 149 -0.27 -1.31 9.60
C THR A 149 0.22 -2.27 8.53
N LEU A 150 -0.13 -2.01 7.27
CA LEU A 150 0.38 -2.74 6.11
C LEU A 150 1.57 -2.01 5.52
N VAL A 151 2.70 -2.71 5.47
CA VAL A 151 3.96 -2.19 4.95
C VAL A 151 4.31 -2.93 3.65
N SER A 152 4.61 -2.19 2.59
CA SER A 152 5.29 -2.70 1.39
C SER A 152 6.62 -1.97 1.26
N THR A 153 7.69 -2.70 0.95
CA THR A 153 9.03 -2.17 0.70
C THR A 153 9.78 -3.14 -0.20
N PRO A 154 10.73 -2.66 -1.02
CA PRO A 154 11.70 -3.52 -1.68
C PRO A 154 12.44 -4.42 -0.69
N LEU A 155 12.74 -5.66 -1.11
CA LEU A 155 13.54 -6.60 -0.33
C LEU A 155 15.02 -6.22 -0.40
N GLY A 156 15.58 -5.85 0.75
CA GLY A 156 16.94 -5.32 0.90
C GLY A 156 17.08 -3.91 0.35
N PHE A 157 18.33 -3.48 0.12
CA PHE A 157 18.60 -2.16 -0.44
C PHE A 157 18.56 -2.21 -1.96
N MET A 158 17.62 -1.49 -2.56
CA MET A 158 17.51 -1.32 -4.00
C MET A 158 17.86 0.15 -4.34
N PRO A 159 18.99 0.44 -5.00
CA PRO A 159 19.36 1.81 -5.31
C PRO A 159 18.34 2.50 -6.22
N GLN A 160 17.85 3.67 -5.80
CA GLN A 160 16.97 4.53 -6.58
C GLN A 160 17.31 6.00 -6.30
N GLY A 161 17.43 6.80 -7.37
CA GLY A 161 17.59 8.25 -7.29
C GLY A 161 16.27 8.99 -7.14
N ALA A 162 16.27 10.31 -7.34
CA ALA A 162 15.02 11.06 -7.37
C ALA A 162 14.15 10.59 -8.55
N TRP A 163 12.85 10.39 -8.31
CA TRP A 163 11.91 9.94 -9.32
C TRP A 163 10.99 11.08 -9.76
N ALA A 164 10.88 11.33 -11.07
CA ALA A 164 10.07 12.43 -11.64
C ALA A 164 10.34 13.82 -11.03
N GLY A 165 11.57 14.06 -10.54
CA GLY A 165 11.98 15.29 -9.86
C GLY A 165 11.50 15.39 -8.40
N ASN A 166 11.04 14.30 -7.79
CA ASN A 166 10.77 14.19 -6.36
C ASN A 166 11.99 13.59 -5.64
N GLU A 167 12.72 14.41 -4.88
CA GLU A 167 13.86 13.94 -4.08
C GLU A 167 13.45 13.06 -2.89
N LYS A 168 12.16 13.10 -2.52
CA LYS A 168 11.61 12.22 -1.47
C LYS A 168 11.46 10.76 -1.91
N GLU A 169 11.72 10.44 -3.19
CA GLU A 169 11.68 9.06 -3.73
C GLU A 169 13.07 8.40 -3.74
N ILE A 170 14.10 9.10 -3.26
CA ILE A 170 15.45 8.52 -3.17
C ILE A 170 15.41 7.41 -2.12
N HIS A 171 15.82 6.20 -2.51
CA HIS A 171 15.97 5.11 -1.55
C HIS A 171 17.22 5.35 -0.68
N ARG A 172 17.01 5.39 0.63
CA ARG A 172 18.00 5.67 1.67
C ARG A 172 18.28 4.46 2.56
N SER A 173 17.34 3.52 2.64
CA SER A 173 17.48 2.31 3.44
C SER A 173 16.96 1.09 2.71
N GLY A 174 17.43 -0.09 3.12
CA GLY A 174 17.00 -1.38 2.60
C GLY A 174 16.43 -2.25 3.72
N TRP A 175 15.47 -3.12 3.41
CA TRP A 175 14.67 -3.82 4.42
C TRP A 175 14.59 -5.32 4.18
N VAL A 176 14.93 -6.10 5.20
CA VAL A 176 14.71 -7.55 5.24
C VAL A 176 13.77 -7.92 6.38
N LEU A 177 13.23 -9.13 6.38
CA LEU A 177 12.24 -9.56 7.38
C LEU A 177 12.74 -9.37 8.83
N LYS A 178 14.02 -9.67 9.08
CA LYS A 178 14.65 -9.49 10.39
C LYS A 178 14.58 -8.06 10.92
N ASP A 179 14.55 -7.06 10.05
CA ASP A 179 14.49 -5.65 10.44
C ASP A 179 13.17 -5.28 11.11
N PHE A 180 12.13 -6.10 10.93
CA PHE A 180 10.82 -5.93 11.57
C PHE A 180 10.71 -6.68 12.91
N GLY A 181 11.80 -7.22 13.45
CA GLY A 181 11.78 -8.09 14.64
C GLY A 181 11.29 -7.44 15.94
N GLN A 182 11.16 -6.11 15.99
CA GLN A 182 10.56 -5.40 17.12
C GLN A 182 9.03 -5.31 17.05
N TYR A 183 8.44 -5.68 15.90
CA TYR A 183 7.00 -5.63 15.67
C TYR A 183 6.40 -7.03 15.64
N THR A 184 5.11 -7.12 15.95
CA THR A 184 4.36 -8.37 15.74
C THR A 184 3.95 -8.49 14.28
N ILE A 185 4.55 -9.43 13.57
CA ILE A 185 4.20 -9.73 12.18
C ILE A 185 3.07 -10.75 12.16
N VAL A 186 1.86 -10.31 11.80
CA VAL A 186 0.69 -11.19 11.67
C VAL A 186 0.72 -11.99 10.37
N GLU A 187 1.15 -11.36 9.28
CA GLU A 187 1.26 -11.99 7.96
C GLU A 187 2.35 -11.30 7.15
N HIS A 188 3.12 -12.06 6.36
CA HIS A 188 4.10 -11.51 5.44
C HIS A 188 4.24 -12.40 4.21
N LYS A 189 4.71 -11.82 3.11
CA LYS A 189 5.09 -12.56 1.92
C LYS A 189 6.17 -11.81 1.15
N VAL A 190 7.24 -12.52 0.78
CA VAL A 190 8.22 -12.03 -0.19
C VAL A 190 7.70 -12.38 -1.57
N LEU A 191 7.68 -11.40 -2.47
CA LEU A 191 7.12 -11.50 -3.80
C LEU A 191 8.17 -11.14 -4.83
N GLU A 192 8.28 -11.97 -5.85
CA GLU A 192 9.08 -11.64 -7.03
C GLU A 192 8.29 -10.63 -7.89
N ASP A 193 8.95 -9.56 -8.32
CA ASP A 193 8.40 -8.58 -9.24
C ASP A 193 9.13 -8.67 -10.58
N ASP A 194 8.42 -9.21 -11.57
CA ASP A 194 8.92 -9.37 -12.94
C ASP A 194 8.50 -8.22 -13.87
N LEU A 195 7.78 -7.22 -13.37
CA LEU A 195 7.15 -6.18 -14.20
C LEU A 195 8.17 -5.47 -15.10
N PHE A 196 9.39 -5.30 -14.59
CA PHE A 196 10.48 -4.68 -15.34
C PHE A 196 11.47 -5.68 -15.92
N THR A 197 11.50 -6.93 -15.47
CA THR A 197 12.46 -7.95 -15.92
C THR A 197 12.41 -8.14 -17.44
N ASP A 198 11.20 -8.21 -18.00
CA ASP A 198 10.98 -8.33 -19.45
C ASP A 198 11.35 -7.06 -20.24
N ILE A 199 11.30 -5.90 -19.61
CA ILE A 199 11.68 -4.62 -20.23
C ILE A 199 13.20 -4.46 -20.18
N LEU A 200 13.80 -4.71 -19.02
CA LEU A 200 15.24 -4.61 -18.77
C LEU A 200 16.01 -5.61 -19.63
N SER A 201 15.51 -6.84 -19.80
CA SER A 201 16.13 -7.86 -20.66
C SER A 201 16.25 -7.45 -22.14
N LYS A 202 15.47 -6.45 -22.59
CA LYS A 202 15.49 -5.94 -23.98
C LYS A 202 16.44 -4.76 -24.20
N ILE A 203 17.01 -4.19 -23.14
CA ILE A 203 17.93 -3.06 -23.26
C ILE A 203 19.35 -3.60 -23.51
N PRO A 204 19.96 -3.28 -24.67
CA PRO A 204 21.34 -3.70 -24.95
C PRO A 204 22.31 -3.06 -23.95
N ASP A 205 23.33 -3.82 -23.55
CA ASP A 205 24.41 -3.36 -22.66
C ASP A 205 24.00 -2.91 -21.25
N ILE A 206 22.85 -3.37 -20.71
CA ILE A 206 22.57 -3.16 -19.27
C ILE A 206 23.70 -3.77 -18.43
N PRO A 207 24.25 -3.02 -17.45
CA PRO A 207 25.22 -3.54 -16.49
C PRO A 207 24.67 -4.79 -15.79
N ASN A 208 25.46 -5.85 -15.62
CA ASN A 208 24.99 -7.12 -15.02
C ASN A 208 24.34 -6.92 -13.63
N GLU A 209 24.75 -5.87 -12.92
CA GLU A 209 24.22 -5.43 -11.61
C GLU A 209 22.77 -4.96 -11.67
N MET A 210 22.30 -4.48 -12.84
CA MET A 210 20.93 -4.08 -13.12
C MET A 210 20.12 -5.18 -13.84
N LYS A 211 20.75 -6.29 -14.24
CA LYS A 211 20.09 -7.44 -14.91
C LYS A 211 19.53 -8.48 -13.95
N SER A 212 19.92 -8.45 -12.68
CA SER A 212 19.43 -9.37 -11.66
C SER A 212 18.78 -8.54 -10.57
N PRO A 213 17.55 -8.83 -10.12
CA PRO A 213 17.16 -8.45 -8.76
C PRO A 213 18.28 -8.98 -7.87
N MET A 214 18.82 -8.13 -7.01
CA MET A 214 19.91 -8.48 -6.10
C MET A 214 19.51 -9.81 -5.43
N LYS A 215 20.20 -10.91 -5.78
CA LYS A 215 19.95 -12.20 -5.15
C LYS A 215 20.44 -12.09 -3.73
N LEU A 216 19.62 -11.51 -2.86
CA LEU A 216 19.78 -11.69 -1.44
C LEU A 216 19.66 -13.18 -1.19
N ASP A 217 20.69 -13.72 -0.55
CA ASP A 217 20.73 -15.10 -0.14
C ASP A 217 19.54 -15.34 0.82
N CYS A 218 18.47 -15.94 0.30
CA CYS A 218 17.26 -16.26 1.07
C CYS A 218 17.53 -17.28 2.20
N SER A 219 18.77 -17.72 2.40
CA SER A 219 19.17 -18.51 3.57
C SER A 219 19.18 -17.73 4.88
N VAL A 220 18.91 -16.42 4.85
CA VAL A 220 18.76 -15.55 6.04
C VAL A 220 17.35 -14.96 6.19
N ALA A 221 16.37 -15.47 5.43
CA ALA A 221 14.96 -15.08 5.51
C ALA A 221 14.24 -15.73 6.71
#